data_AF-A0A101IK23-F1
#
_entry.id   AF-A0A101IK23-F1
#
_cell.length_a   1.000
_cell.length_b   1.000
_cell.length_c   1.000
_cell.angle_alpha   90.00
_cell.angle_beta   90.00
_cell.angle_gamma   90.00
#
_symmetry.space_group_name_H-M   'P 1'
#
loop_
_entity.id
_entity.type
_entity.pdbx_description
1 polymer ?
#
loop_
_entity_poly.entity_id
_entity_poly.type
_entity_poly.pdbx_seq_one_letter_code
_entity_poly.pdbx_strand_id
1 'polypeptide(L)'
;MLGAAAPTPLTAGAPDPSPEFINRRTTPLLDEMKLKARINGEKVHDVGYRVFLLDLALELGIERFAAYNRIDGGLEVVSVMAEGDDDQIAALRELVASKRPKDARVSDVAIEDYDGRIVSTTDYSQSLMIQIISDGLLALQRIERGKAIMI
;
A
#
# COMPACT_ATOMS: atom_id res chain seq x y z
N MET A 1 70.56 -45.78 12.54
CA MET A 1 69.67 -46.06 11.39
C MET A 1 68.30 -46.44 11.93
N LEU A 2 67.31 -45.59 11.63
CA LEU A 2 65.85 -45.72 11.78
C LEU A 2 65.25 -45.93 13.19
N GLY A 3 64.78 -44.81 13.75
CA GLY A 3 63.84 -44.77 14.87
C GLY A 3 62.41 -45.07 14.42
N ALA A 4 61.68 -45.78 15.28
CA ALA A 4 60.27 -46.10 15.09
C ALA A 4 59.39 -44.85 15.29
N ALA A 5 58.61 -44.49 14.27
CA ALA A 5 57.63 -43.41 14.35
C ALA A 5 56.37 -43.91 15.09
N ALA A 6 55.96 -43.17 16.13
CA ALA A 6 54.68 -43.31 16.80
C ALA A 6 53.52 -42.85 15.88
N PRO A 7 52.28 -43.35 16.08
CA PRO A 7 51.14 -43.01 15.22
C PRO A 7 50.68 -41.56 15.42
N THR A 8 50.42 -40.89 14.30
CA THR A 8 49.82 -39.55 14.23
C THR A 8 48.36 -39.58 14.72
N PRO A 9 47.90 -38.63 15.56
CA PRO A 9 46.48 -38.53 15.86
C PRO A 9 45.72 -37.95 14.66
N LEU A 10 44.60 -38.58 14.28
CA LEU A 10 43.60 -37.98 13.40
C LEU A 10 42.92 -36.82 14.14
N THR A 11 43.29 -35.59 13.81
CA THR A 11 42.52 -34.35 14.03
C THR A 11 42.37 -33.73 12.63
N ALA A 12 41.24 -33.19 12.18
CA ALA A 12 40.14 -32.56 12.88
C ALA A 12 38.81 -32.92 12.18
N GLY A 13 37.73 -32.90 12.96
CA GLY A 13 36.37 -33.05 12.45
C GLY A 13 36.05 -32.03 11.37
N ALA A 14 35.20 -32.45 10.42
CA ALA A 14 34.56 -31.55 9.48
C ALA A 14 33.93 -30.36 10.23
N PRO A 15 33.90 -29.15 9.64
CA PRO A 15 33.27 -28.00 10.26
C PRO A 15 31.82 -28.32 10.62
N ASP A 16 31.47 -28.03 11.87
CA ASP A 16 30.14 -28.14 12.44
C ASP A 16 29.11 -27.41 11.53
N PRO A 17 28.10 -28.10 10.98
CA PRO A 17 27.01 -27.47 10.24
C PRO A 17 26.01 -26.84 11.22
N SER A 18 26.49 -25.91 12.05
CA SER A 18 25.64 -25.16 12.96
C SER A 18 24.71 -24.21 12.17
N PRO A 19 23.41 -24.12 12.53
CA PRO A 19 22.38 -23.43 11.77
C PRO A 19 22.47 -21.88 11.76
N GLU A 20 23.54 -21.29 12.30
CA GLU A 20 23.66 -19.83 12.46
C GLU A 20 23.72 -19.05 11.15
N PHE A 21 24.01 -19.70 10.02
CA PHE A 21 24.04 -19.02 8.72
C PHE A 21 22.66 -18.76 8.10
N ILE A 22 21.60 -19.44 8.55
CA ILE A 22 20.28 -19.31 7.91
C ILE A 22 19.53 -18.04 8.33
N ASN A 23 19.94 -17.36 9.42
CA ASN A 23 19.15 -16.27 9.99
C ASN A 23 19.76 -14.86 9.93
N ARG A 24 20.73 -14.60 9.03
CA ARG A 24 21.23 -13.23 8.77
C ARG A 24 20.62 -12.62 7.51
N ARG A 25 19.30 -12.48 7.50
CA ARG A 25 18.64 -11.37 6.77
C ARG A 25 17.91 -10.49 7.77
N THR A 26 18.68 -9.88 8.66
CA THR A 26 18.20 -8.67 9.33
C THR A 26 18.51 -7.52 8.38
N THR A 27 17.65 -7.34 7.36
CA THR A 27 17.35 -5.96 6.96
C THR A 27 17.00 -5.25 8.27
N PRO A 28 17.59 -4.09 8.61
CA PRO A 28 17.10 -3.35 9.77
C PRO A 28 15.58 -3.26 9.59
N LEU A 29 14.82 -3.66 10.62
CA LEU A 29 13.40 -3.34 10.66
C LEU A 29 13.35 -1.82 10.54
N LEU A 30 13.12 -1.31 9.34
CA LEU A 30 12.58 0.02 9.18
C LEU A 30 11.30 -0.05 10.00
N ASP A 31 11.15 0.81 11.00
CA ASP A 31 9.94 0.82 11.80
C ASP A 31 8.77 0.96 10.82
N GLU A 32 7.95 -0.09 10.72
CA GLU A 32 6.84 -0.12 9.77
C GLU A 32 5.77 0.81 10.31
N MET A 33 5.66 1.99 9.71
CA MET A 33 4.66 2.97 10.06
C MET A 33 3.38 2.70 9.30
N LYS A 34 2.26 3.00 9.96
CA LYS A 34 0.94 2.97 9.35
C LYS A 34 0.31 4.35 9.42
N LEU A 35 -0.30 4.73 8.31
CA LEU A 35 -1.10 5.93 8.18
C LEU A 35 -2.54 5.54 7.90
N LYS A 36 -3.48 6.16 8.60
CA LYS A 36 -4.84 6.30 8.10
C LYS A 36 -5.23 7.77 8.07
N ALA A 37 -5.66 8.24 6.91
CA ALA A 37 -6.20 9.59 6.78
C ALA A 37 -7.63 9.54 6.23
N ARG A 38 -8.43 10.50 6.66
CA ARG A 38 -9.81 10.71 6.27
C ARG A 38 -9.91 12.08 5.63
N ILE A 39 -10.18 12.09 4.33
CA ILE A 39 -10.31 13.30 3.53
C ILE A 39 -11.80 13.58 3.39
N ASN A 40 -12.28 14.57 4.12
CA ASN A 40 -13.68 14.96 4.17
C ASN A 40 -13.91 16.16 3.24
N GLY A 41 -15.06 16.22 2.57
CA GLY A 41 -15.38 17.40 1.79
C GLY A 41 -16.77 17.40 1.19
N GLU A 42 -17.16 18.56 0.65
CA GLU A 42 -18.40 18.71 -0.11
C GLU A 42 -18.36 17.95 -1.44
N LYS A 43 -17.17 17.74 -2.00
CA LYS A 43 -16.97 16.96 -3.21
C LYS A 43 -15.60 16.29 -3.22
N VAL A 44 -15.54 15.02 -2.85
CA VAL A 44 -14.32 14.20 -2.84
C VAL A 44 -14.51 12.83 -3.50
N HIS A 45 -15.75 12.43 -3.82
CA HIS A 45 -16.06 11.27 -4.65
C HIS A 45 -16.17 11.68 -6.12
N ASP A 46 -15.91 10.73 -7.02
CA ASP A 46 -16.03 10.88 -8.47
C ASP A 46 -15.17 12.01 -9.09
N VAL A 47 -14.15 12.47 -8.36
CA VAL A 47 -13.17 13.48 -8.81
C VAL A 47 -11.78 12.88 -9.04
N GLY A 48 -11.69 11.54 -9.13
CA GLY A 48 -10.43 10.83 -9.36
C GLY A 48 -9.54 10.65 -8.12
N TYR A 49 -10.03 10.99 -6.93
CA TYR A 49 -9.22 11.00 -5.70
C TYR A 49 -8.52 9.66 -5.39
N ARG A 50 -9.21 8.53 -5.57
CA ARG A 50 -8.64 7.20 -5.29
C ARG A 50 -7.51 6.81 -6.24
N VAL A 51 -7.58 7.23 -7.51
CA VAL A 51 -6.52 7.02 -8.50
C VAL A 51 -5.35 7.95 -8.20
N PHE A 52 -5.65 9.22 -7.94
CA PHE A 52 -4.64 10.22 -7.55
C PHE A 52 -3.81 9.77 -6.35
N LEU A 53 -4.45 9.25 -5.30
CA LEU A 53 -3.71 8.76 -4.12
C LEU A 53 -2.92 7.48 -4.39
N LEU A 54 -3.42 6.59 -5.26
CA LEU A 54 -2.68 5.42 -5.69
C LEU A 54 -1.41 5.82 -6.45
N ASP A 55 -1.49 6.81 -7.33
CA ASP A 55 -0.33 7.32 -8.06
C ASP A 55 0.74 7.85 -7.11
N LEU A 56 0.35 8.62 -6.08
CA LEU A 56 1.28 9.09 -5.04
C LEU A 56 1.93 7.93 -4.28
N ALA A 57 1.16 6.91 -3.92
CA ALA A 57 1.69 5.74 -3.21
C ALA A 57 2.69 4.96 -4.07
N LEU A 58 2.42 4.83 -5.37
CA LEU A 58 3.34 4.20 -6.33
C LEU A 58 4.61 5.01 -6.52
N GLU A 59 4.52 6.35 -6.63
CA GLU A 59 5.67 7.25 -6.73
C GLU A 59 6.59 7.15 -5.50
N LEU A 60 6.03 6.96 -4.31
CA LEU A 60 6.76 6.79 -3.06
C LEU A 60 7.26 5.35 -2.81
N GLY A 61 6.89 4.40 -3.69
CA GLY A 61 7.25 2.99 -3.51
C GLY A 61 6.57 2.29 -2.34
N ILE A 62 5.39 2.78 -1.92
CA ILE A 62 4.63 2.17 -0.81
C ILE A 62 4.05 0.83 -1.27
N GLU A 63 4.46 -0.25 -0.61
CA GLU A 63 4.06 -1.62 -0.98
C GLU A 63 2.65 -2.00 -0.53
N ARG A 64 2.09 -1.27 0.45
CA ARG A 64 0.80 -1.55 1.06
C ARG A 64 -0.05 -0.30 1.14
N PHE A 65 -1.09 -0.26 0.33
CA PHE A 65 -1.92 0.92 0.15
C PHE A 65 -3.36 0.54 -0.17
N ALA A 66 -4.31 1.33 0.34
CA ALA A 66 -5.68 1.32 -0.14
C ALA A 66 -6.36 2.67 0.07
N ALA A 67 -7.29 3.01 -0.83
CA ALA A 67 -8.18 4.15 -0.67
C ALA A 67 -9.64 3.77 -0.97
N TYR A 68 -10.57 4.24 -0.15
CA TYR A 68 -11.98 3.90 -0.29
C TYR A 68 -12.88 5.10 -0.10
N ASN A 69 -13.89 5.19 -0.96
CA ASN A 69 -15.01 6.09 -0.75
C ASN A 69 -15.88 5.54 0.39
N ARG A 70 -16.28 6.43 1.29
CA ARG A 70 -17.17 6.20 2.43
C ARG A 70 -18.14 7.37 2.53
N ILE A 71 -19.28 7.13 3.14
CA ILE A 71 -20.20 8.18 3.56
C ILE A 71 -20.21 8.17 5.09
N ASP A 72 -19.93 9.31 5.70
CA ASP A 72 -20.03 9.49 7.15
C ASP A 72 -20.85 10.74 7.45
N GLY A 73 -21.87 10.60 8.29
CA GLY A 73 -22.80 11.71 8.58
C GLY A 73 -23.48 12.32 7.34
N GLY A 74 -23.57 11.59 6.23
CA GLY A 74 -24.09 12.08 4.94
C GLY A 74 -23.10 12.88 4.09
N LEU A 75 -21.85 13.03 4.54
CA LEU A 75 -20.78 13.69 3.79
C LEU A 75 -19.90 12.68 3.05
N GLU A 76 -19.35 13.10 1.92
CA GLU A 76 -18.37 12.32 1.17
C GLU A 76 -17.04 12.29 1.92
N VAL A 77 -16.52 11.07 2.13
CA VAL A 77 -15.21 10.83 2.75
C VAL A 77 -14.38 9.90 1.88
N VAL A 78 -13.11 10.24 1.67
CA VAL A 78 -12.11 9.31 1.11
C VAL A 78 -11.20 8.87 2.26
N SER A 79 -11.27 7.60 2.62
CA SER A 79 -10.38 6.98 3.61
C SER A 79 -9.17 6.42 2.88
N VAL A 80 -7.97 6.80 3.29
CA VAL A 80 -6.71 6.27 2.78
C VAL A 80 -5.96 5.57 3.89
N MET A 81 -5.37 4.42 3.57
CA MET A 81 -4.52 3.66 4.48
C MET A 81 -3.23 3.28 3.75
N ALA A 82 -2.09 3.46 4.40
CA ALA A 82 -0.78 3.10 3.88
C ALA A 82 0.11 2.48 4.98
N GLU A 83 0.98 1.56 4.58
CA GLU A 83 2.00 0.93 5.43
C GLU A 83 3.32 0.94 4.66
N GLY A 84 4.38 1.44 5.30
CA GLY A 84 5.70 1.65 4.71
C GLY A 84 6.71 2.11 5.76
N ASP A 85 7.91 2.48 5.33
CA ASP A 85 8.91 3.05 6.24
C ASP A 85 8.57 4.50 6.66
N ASP A 86 9.28 5.00 7.67
CA ASP A 86 9.11 6.35 8.22
C ASP A 86 9.12 7.45 7.14
N ASP A 87 10.07 7.39 6.20
CA ASP A 87 10.25 8.42 5.17
C ASP A 87 9.08 8.38 4.16
N GLN A 88 8.68 7.19 3.75
CA GLN A 88 7.53 6.98 2.86
C GLN A 88 6.23 7.49 3.48
N ILE A 89 5.98 7.16 4.75
CA ILE A 89 4.75 7.53 5.44
C ILE A 89 4.75 9.03 5.78
N ALA A 90 5.89 9.62 6.14
CA ALA A 90 6.02 11.05 6.34
C ALA A 90 5.75 11.84 5.04
N ALA A 91 6.32 11.40 3.92
CA ALA A 91 6.09 12.02 2.61
C ALA A 91 4.62 11.90 2.17
N LEU A 92 4.00 10.71 2.31
CA LEU A 92 2.59 10.54 1.97
C LEU A 92 1.69 11.43 2.83
N ARG A 93 1.99 11.55 4.13
CA ARG A 93 1.25 12.41 5.06
C ARG A 93 1.25 13.88 4.59
N GLU A 94 2.40 14.39 4.17
CA GLU A 94 2.51 15.76 3.63
C GLU A 94 1.72 15.91 2.31
N LEU A 95 1.84 14.95 1.40
CA LEU A 95 1.17 15.00 0.10
C LEU A 95 -0.36 14.91 0.23
N VAL A 96 -0.87 14.06 1.12
CA VAL A 96 -2.31 13.94 1.40
C VAL A 96 -2.89 15.24 1.98
N ALA A 97 -2.11 15.97 2.78
CA ALA A 97 -2.53 17.24 3.35
C ALA A 97 -2.46 18.41 2.36
N SER A 98 -1.53 18.38 1.41
CA SER A 98 -1.20 19.53 0.56
C SER A 98 -1.70 19.43 -0.88
N LYS A 99 -1.85 18.22 -1.43
CA LYS A 99 -2.25 17.99 -2.82
C LYS A 99 -3.62 17.35 -2.92
N ARG A 100 -4.35 17.69 -3.99
CA ARG A 100 -5.68 17.17 -4.28
C ARG A 100 -5.98 17.24 -5.79
N PRO A 101 -6.90 16.40 -6.29
CA PRO A 101 -7.42 16.52 -7.65
C PRO A 101 -8.06 17.90 -7.89
N LYS A 102 -8.01 18.36 -9.15
CA LYS A 102 -8.48 19.71 -9.55
C LYS A 102 -9.92 20.01 -9.13
N ASP A 103 -10.82 19.03 -9.26
CA ASP A 103 -12.26 19.21 -9.03
C ASP A 103 -12.68 18.86 -7.59
N ALA A 104 -11.72 18.53 -6.72
CA ALA A 104 -12.00 18.18 -5.33
C ALA A 104 -12.24 19.43 -4.46
N ARG A 105 -13.33 19.41 -3.70
CA ARG A 105 -13.61 20.38 -2.62
C ARG A 105 -13.47 19.69 -1.28
N VAL A 106 -12.26 19.76 -0.73
CA VAL A 106 -11.88 19.21 0.58
C VAL A 106 -12.17 20.24 1.66
N SER A 107 -12.86 19.81 2.72
CA SER A 107 -13.15 20.63 3.91
C SER A 107 -12.16 20.36 5.04
N ASP A 108 -11.76 19.10 5.24
CA ASP A 108 -10.88 18.70 6.33
C ASP A 108 -10.10 17.41 5.98
N VAL A 109 -8.92 17.26 6.57
CA VAL A 109 -8.11 16.03 6.50
C VAL A 109 -7.73 15.63 7.92
N ALA A 110 -8.35 14.57 8.43
CA ALA A 110 -8.03 14.01 9.73
C ALA A 110 -7.08 12.82 9.57
N ILE A 111 -6.03 12.74 10.40
CA ILE A 111 -5.07 11.64 10.37
C ILE A 111 -5.08 10.94 11.71
N GLU A 112 -5.17 9.62 11.69
CA GLU A 112 -5.29 8.74 12.84
C GLU A 112 -4.37 7.53 12.72
N ASP A 113 -4.03 6.94 13.87
CA ASP A 113 -3.28 5.69 13.91
C ASP A 113 -4.13 4.54 13.38
N TYR A 114 -3.47 3.55 12.77
CA TYR A 114 -4.14 2.39 12.21
C TYR A 114 -3.33 1.13 12.44
N ASP A 115 -3.93 0.13 13.08
CA ASP A 115 -3.30 -1.15 13.41
C ASP A 115 -3.71 -2.28 12.44
N GLY A 116 -4.79 -2.07 11.70
CA GLY A 116 -5.36 -3.07 10.80
C GLY A 116 -4.43 -3.49 9.65
N ARG A 117 -4.81 -4.59 8.99
CA ARG A 117 -4.11 -5.06 7.79
C ARG A 117 -4.41 -4.13 6.61
N ILE A 118 -3.38 -3.80 5.83
CA ILE A 118 -3.50 -3.10 4.56
C ILE A 118 -3.13 -4.08 3.44
N VAL A 119 -3.93 -4.09 2.38
CA VAL A 119 -3.70 -4.93 1.20
C VAL A 119 -2.45 -4.47 0.44
N SER A 120 -1.86 -5.33 -0.38
CA SER A 120 -0.75 -4.89 -1.25
C SER A 120 -1.23 -3.82 -2.23
N THR A 121 -0.36 -2.86 -2.57
CA THR A 121 -0.65 -1.82 -3.55
C THR A 121 -1.01 -2.43 -4.91
N THR A 122 -0.37 -3.54 -5.28
CA THR A 122 -0.67 -4.31 -6.50
C THR A 122 -2.10 -4.84 -6.51
N ASP A 123 -2.51 -5.55 -5.45
CA ASP A 123 -3.86 -6.12 -5.36
C ASP A 123 -4.92 -5.01 -5.29
N TYR A 124 -4.63 -3.91 -4.59
CA TYR A 124 -5.52 -2.75 -4.55
C TYR A 124 -5.65 -2.09 -5.94
N SER A 125 -4.55 -1.92 -6.67
CA SER A 125 -4.56 -1.39 -8.03
C SER A 125 -5.41 -2.26 -8.95
N GLN A 126 -5.26 -3.59 -8.88
CA GLN A 126 -6.10 -4.53 -9.63
C GLN A 126 -7.58 -4.42 -9.25
N SER A 127 -7.89 -4.33 -7.95
CA SER A 127 -9.26 -4.14 -7.48
C SER A 127 -9.87 -2.83 -7.98
N LEU A 128 -9.11 -1.74 -7.93
CA LEU A 128 -9.53 -0.42 -8.41
C LEU A 128 -9.79 -0.41 -9.92
N MET A 129 -8.91 -1.05 -10.71
CA MET A 129 -9.13 -1.22 -12.16
C MET A 129 -10.43 -1.97 -12.46
N ILE A 130 -10.72 -3.07 -11.74
CA ILE A 130 -11.96 -3.84 -11.91
C ILE A 130 -13.19 -2.96 -11.62
N GLN A 131 -13.13 -2.13 -10.57
CA GLN A 131 -14.22 -1.20 -10.24
C GLN A 131 -14.43 -0.17 -11.36
N ILE A 132 -13.37 0.47 -11.83
CA ILE A 132 -13.44 1.48 -12.90
C ILE A 132 -14.03 0.88 -14.19
N ILE A 133 -13.58 -0.31 -14.58
CA ILE A 133 -14.10 -1.01 -15.76
C ILE A 133 -15.59 -1.34 -15.59
N SER A 134 -15.97 -1.84 -14.42
CA SER A 134 -17.35 -2.20 -14.11
C SER A 134 -18.27 -0.97 -14.15
N ASP A 135 -17.84 0.14 -13.53
CA ASP A 135 -18.57 1.40 -13.53
C ASP A 135 -18.72 1.98 -14.95
N GLY A 136 -17.64 1.92 -15.74
CA GLY A 136 -17.64 2.33 -17.14
C GLY A 136 -18.62 1.53 -18.00
N LEU A 137 -18.61 0.19 -17.87
CA LEU A 137 -19.55 -0.68 -18.56
C LEU A 137 -21.00 -0.36 -18.20
N LEU A 138 -21.29 -0.17 -16.92
CA LEU A 138 -22.63 0.19 -16.45
C LEU A 138 -23.07 1.55 -16.98
N ALA A 139 -22.16 2.53 -17.06
CA ALA A 139 -22.46 3.84 -17.65
C ALA A 139 -22.86 3.72 -19.13
N LEU A 140 -22.12 2.93 -19.92
CA LEU A 140 -22.45 2.67 -21.33
C LEU A 140 -23.82 1.99 -21.48
N GLN A 141 -24.11 0.98 -20.66
CA GLN A 141 -25.43 0.31 -20.69
C GLN A 141 -26.60 1.25 -20.34
N ARG A 142 -26.40 2.21 -19.43
CA ARG A 142 -27.40 3.24 -19.12
C ARG A 142 -27.65 4.16 -20.32
N ILE A 143 -26.59 4.58 -21.01
CA ILE A 143 -26.69 5.42 -22.21
C ILE A 143 -27.49 4.70 -23.32
N GLU A 144 -27.17 3.43 -23.60
CA GLU A 144 -27.82 2.68 -24.66
C GLU A 144 -29.32 2.42 -24.36
N ARG A 145 -29.67 2.10 -23.12
CA ARG A 145 -31.09 1.99 -22.72
C ARG A 145 -31.82 3.33 -22.81
N GLY A 146 -31.17 4.42 -22.41
CA GLY A 146 -31.75 5.76 -22.53
C GLY A 146 -32.10 6.11 -23.97
N LYS A 147 -31.21 5.79 -24.93
CA LYS A 147 -31.49 5.97 -26.36
C LYS A 147 -32.66 5.11 -26.84
N ALA A 148 -32.75 3.84 -26.40
CA ALA A 148 -33.81 2.92 -26.80
C ALA A 148 -35.22 3.33 -26.31
N ILE A 149 -35.32 4.10 -25.22
CA ILE A 149 -36.59 4.61 -24.68
C ILE A 149 -37.06 5.88 -25.43
N MET A 150 -36.17 6.54 -26.17
CA MET A 150 -36.47 7.77 -26.93
C MET A 150 -36.89 7.50 -28.38
N ILE A 151 -37.07 6.23 -28.77
CA ILE A 151 -37.54 5.78 -30.09
C ILE A 151 -38.89 5.09 -29.90
#